data_AF-A0A7K1UIT8-F1
#
_entry.id   AF-A0A7K1UIT8-F1
#
_cell.length_a   1.000
_cell.length_b   1.000
_cell.length_c   1.000
_cell.angle_alpha   90.00
_cell.angle_beta   90.00
_cell.angle_gamma   90.00
#
_symmetry.space_group_name_H-M   'P 1'
#
loop_
_entity.id
_entity.type
_entity.pdbx_description
1 polymer ?
#
loop_
_entity_poly.entity_id
_entity_poly.type
_entity_poly.pdbx_seq_one_letter_code
_entity_poly.pdbx_strand_id
1 'polypeptide(L)'
;MLTGAVSGAAFFLAAALGVPFLPQTTLVSVRDGETRPDDITGAMRRWAPAARQIAANNPRVGVYHMHDPAQDRPMMAQSAFFRLKRKALGPVYEQFLRDRLDPGGVIITLDSTRTWRSTQTRERSLFQFGCLGGIPEEEYNSGSPRISAFLKAQGSEHTTWQAPDPTDRTPDGEWGFDPGFGQDVDRLADEAGWRRRTLYQNEPQDSSAFIAELYRHWYRQLGWPDTRLLVQTYYHLDPWYTLATGSVPFWNRFHMQPSFEQLAEYLTVADPYDEVLISLFSHGLDSPGLVEVPEWEQLARSSARRRGEVIGVDKQAYPADTGAAFRYQEAFKELGPHRELPNPLTVEDVDAFARQYGIAQKPAELPEHTDDVTGEGIRNPVAWVG
;
A
#
# COMPACT_ATOMS: atom_id res chain seq x y z
N MET A 1 5.17 -9.89 16.09
CA MET A 1 4.21 -8.88 15.58
C MET A 1 4.71 -8.32 14.25
N LEU A 2 3.85 -7.65 13.47
CA LEU A 2 4.26 -6.81 12.34
C LEU A 2 3.82 -5.35 12.57
N THR A 3 4.65 -4.37 12.22
CA THR A 3 4.30 -2.94 12.25
C THR A 3 5.01 -2.15 11.15
N GLY A 4 4.75 -0.84 11.00
CA GLY A 4 5.45 0.01 10.03
C GLY A 4 4.56 0.56 8.91
N ALA A 5 5.16 0.81 7.74
CA ALA A 5 4.48 1.36 6.57
C ALA A 5 3.20 0.59 6.21
N VAL A 6 2.20 1.28 5.65
CA VAL A 6 0.97 0.63 5.19
C VAL A 6 1.27 -0.17 3.91
N SER A 7 0.78 -1.40 3.82
CA SER A 7 0.80 -2.20 2.59
C SER A 7 -0.22 -3.32 2.71
N GLY A 8 -0.96 -3.61 1.64
CA GLY A 8 -1.81 -4.80 1.61
C GLY A 8 -1.01 -6.10 1.56
N ALA A 9 0.17 -6.09 0.95
CA ALA A 9 1.08 -7.24 0.96
C ALA A 9 1.45 -7.62 2.41
N ALA A 10 1.74 -6.63 3.26
CA ALA A 10 2.05 -6.84 4.67
C ALA A 10 0.92 -7.52 5.47
N PHE A 11 -0.35 -7.31 5.10
CA PHE A 11 -1.47 -8.04 5.70
C PHE A 11 -1.40 -9.55 5.41
N PHE A 12 -0.97 -9.95 4.21
CA PHE A 12 -0.78 -11.37 3.89
C PHE A 12 0.43 -11.96 4.60
N LEU A 13 1.53 -11.22 4.74
CA LEU A 13 2.66 -11.68 5.56
C LEU A 13 2.24 -11.88 7.03
N ALA A 14 1.49 -10.93 7.59
CA ALA A 14 0.96 -11.03 8.95
C ALA A 14 0.00 -12.21 9.12
N ALA A 15 -0.88 -12.45 8.13
CA ALA A 15 -1.79 -13.59 8.11
C ALA A 15 -1.04 -14.94 8.04
N ALA A 16 -0.01 -15.04 7.20
CA ALA A 16 0.81 -16.25 7.10
C ALA A 16 1.55 -16.55 8.42
N LEU A 17 2.01 -15.52 9.12
CA LEU A 17 2.67 -15.62 10.43
C LEU A 17 1.69 -15.75 11.61
N GLY A 18 0.39 -15.55 11.39
CA GLY A 18 -0.61 -15.56 12.47
C GLY A 18 -0.42 -14.44 13.50
N VAL A 19 0.12 -13.28 13.10
CA VAL A 19 0.43 -12.16 13.99
C VAL A 19 -0.40 -10.92 13.65
N PRO A 20 -0.65 -10.01 14.61
CA PRO A 20 -1.27 -8.72 14.30
C PRO A 20 -0.32 -7.85 13.47
N PHE A 21 -0.90 -7.12 12.52
CA PHE A 21 -0.26 -6.01 11.81
C PHE A 21 -0.77 -4.68 12.33
N LEU A 22 0.15 -3.83 12.80
CA LEU A 22 -0.14 -2.49 13.28
C LEU A 22 0.49 -1.45 12.34
N PRO A 23 -0.27 -0.88 11.38
CA PRO A 23 0.25 0.15 10.50
C PRO A 23 0.59 1.44 11.26
N GLN A 24 1.65 2.10 10.80
CA GLN A 24 2.16 3.36 11.34
C GLN A 24 1.25 4.54 10.98
N THR A 25 0.61 4.49 9.81
CA THR A 25 -0.26 5.54 9.31
C THR A 25 -1.73 5.21 9.57
N THR A 26 -2.49 6.18 10.08
CA THR A 26 -3.96 6.11 10.18
C THR A 26 -4.59 7.19 9.31
N LEU A 27 -5.62 6.82 8.54
CA LEU A 27 -6.43 7.76 7.77
C LEU A 27 -7.53 8.37 8.66
N VAL A 28 -7.61 9.69 8.67
CA VAL A 28 -8.70 10.46 9.29
C VAL A 28 -9.34 11.33 8.22
N SER A 29 -10.66 11.16 8.05
CA SER A 29 -11.47 12.04 7.21
C SER A 29 -12.16 13.10 8.06
N VAL A 30 -12.17 14.34 7.59
CA VAL A 30 -12.91 15.45 8.19
C VAL A 30 -13.85 16.01 7.12
N ARG A 31 -15.10 16.30 7.49
CA ARG A 31 -16.09 16.87 6.57
C ARG A 31 -15.59 18.18 5.96
N ASP A 32 -15.63 18.27 4.63
CA ASP A 32 -15.33 19.48 3.87
C ASP A 32 -16.19 19.57 2.61
N GLY A 33 -17.08 20.55 2.50
CA GLY A 33 -17.91 20.75 1.31
C GLY A 33 -17.64 22.06 0.58
N GLU A 34 -16.66 22.84 1.04
CA GLU A 34 -16.44 24.21 0.57
C GLU A 34 -15.17 24.34 -0.28
N THR A 35 -14.18 23.47 -0.06
CA THR A 35 -12.94 23.45 -0.84
C THR A 35 -13.18 22.82 -2.20
N ARG A 36 -12.83 23.54 -3.27
CA ARG A 36 -12.83 22.96 -4.61
C ARG A 36 -11.63 22.02 -4.74
N PRO A 37 -11.78 20.80 -5.30
CA PRO A 37 -10.66 19.86 -5.43
C PRO A 37 -9.42 20.43 -6.13
N ASP A 38 -9.60 21.32 -7.10
CA ASP A 38 -8.48 21.92 -7.85
C ASP A 38 -7.87 23.18 -7.19
N ASP A 39 -8.47 23.71 -6.12
CA ASP A 39 -7.91 24.83 -5.34
C ASP A 39 -6.92 24.32 -4.29
N ILE A 40 -5.75 23.87 -4.77
CA ILE A 40 -4.73 23.20 -3.95
C ILE A 40 -4.23 24.10 -2.82
N THR A 41 -3.93 25.36 -3.14
CA THR A 41 -3.44 26.34 -2.16
C THR A 41 -4.54 26.71 -1.15
N GLY A 42 -5.79 26.86 -1.61
CA GLY A 42 -6.94 27.08 -0.73
C GLY A 42 -7.16 25.92 0.23
N ALA A 43 -7.09 24.68 -0.26
CA ALA A 43 -7.19 23.47 0.56
C ALA A 43 -6.13 23.45 1.67
N MET A 44 -4.87 23.70 1.33
CA MET A 44 -3.78 23.80 2.31
C MET A 44 -4.09 24.85 3.38
N ARG A 45 -4.47 26.06 2.97
CA ARG A 45 -4.71 27.19 3.89
C ARG A 45 -5.89 26.93 4.82
N ARG A 46 -6.98 26.37 4.29
CA ARG A 46 -8.20 26.06 5.04
C ARG A 46 -7.93 25.05 6.15
N TRP A 47 -7.16 24.00 5.86
CA TRP A 47 -6.98 22.87 6.76
C TRP A 47 -5.69 22.91 7.59
N ALA A 48 -4.75 23.82 7.29
CA ALA A 48 -3.56 24.03 8.11
C ALA A 48 -3.86 24.27 9.61
N PRO A 49 -4.87 25.07 10.02
CA PRO A 49 -5.21 25.22 11.44
C PRO A 49 -5.56 23.90 12.14
N ALA A 50 -6.37 23.04 11.49
CA ALA A 50 -6.73 21.73 12.04
C ALA A 50 -5.51 20.81 12.11
N ALA A 51 -4.70 20.75 11.04
CA ALA A 51 -3.48 19.96 10.99
C ALA A 51 -2.52 20.33 12.14
N ARG A 52 -2.34 21.64 12.39
CA ARG A 52 -1.52 22.17 13.48
C ARG A 52 -2.08 21.81 14.85
N GLN A 53 -3.39 21.89 15.03
CA GLN A 53 -4.04 21.54 16.30
C GLN A 53 -3.87 20.04 16.60
N ILE A 54 -4.05 19.17 15.60
CA ILE A 54 -3.82 17.73 15.74
C ILE A 54 -2.35 17.47 16.14
N ALA A 55 -1.39 18.09 15.45
CA ALA A 55 0.04 17.92 15.72
C ALA A 55 0.47 18.45 17.10
N ALA A 56 -0.16 19.53 17.59
CA ALA A 56 0.09 20.09 18.91
C ALA A 56 -0.44 19.19 20.03
N ASN A 57 -1.63 18.59 19.83
CA ASN A 57 -2.26 17.71 20.80
C ASN A 57 -1.68 16.28 20.79
N ASN A 58 -0.92 15.91 19.75
CA ASN A 58 -0.38 14.57 19.57
C ASN A 58 1.14 14.62 19.27
N PRO A 59 2.00 14.73 20.29
CA PRO A 59 3.43 14.97 20.09
C PRO A 59 4.18 13.83 19.39
N ARG A 60 3.61 12.62 19.35
CA ARG A 60 4.17 11.43 18.70
C ARG A 60 3.65 11.21 17.27
N VAL A 61 2.97 12.18 16.66
CA VAL A 61 2.32 12.02 15.36
C VAL A 61 2.76 13.13 14.41
N GLY A 62 3.16 12.75 13.20
CA GLY A 62 3.22 13.62 12.03
C GLY A 62 1.85 13.67 11.35
N VAL A 63 1.40 14.86 11.00
CA VAL A 63 0.08 15.11 10.40
C VAL A 63 0.28 15.58 8.97
N TYR A 64 -0.15 14.76 8.03
CA TYR A 64 -0.10 15.06 6.60
C TYR A 64 -1.51 15.34 6.12
N HIS A 65 -1.80 16.57 5.70
CA HIS A 65 -2.96 16.85 4.87
C HIS A 65 -2.59 16.46 3.44
N MET A 66 -3.02 15.28 3.01
CA MET A 66 -2.80 14.78 1.66
C MET A 66 -3.99 15.20 0.80
N HIS A 67 -3.70 15.89 -0.32
CA HIS A 67 -4.71 16.44 -1.22
C HIS A 67 -4.41 15.98 -2.64
N ASP A 68 -5.16 15.01 -3.14
CA ASP A 68 -4.94 14.41 -4.46
C ASP A 68 -6.22 14.47 -5.32
N PRO A 69 -6.44 15.56 -6.06
CA PRO A 69 -7.61 15.70 -6.92
C PRO A 69 -7.56 14.84 -8.17
N ALA A 70 -6.45 14.16 -8.45
CA ALA A 70 -6.35 13.24 -9.57
C ALA A 70 -6.95 11.87 -9.24
N GLN A 71 -6.95 11.48 -7.96
CA GLN A 71 -7.44 10.18 -7.49
C GLN A 71 -8.67 10.33 -6.59
N ASP A 72 -8.64 11.25 -5.62
CA ASP A 72 -9.66 11.34 -4.56
C ASP A 72 -10.78 12.34 -4.87
N ARG A 73 -10.86 12.88 -6.09
CA ARG A 73 -11.76 13.99 -6.47
C ARG A 73 -13.21 13.82 -5.97
N PRO A 74 -13.89 12.66 -6.14
CA PRO A 74 -15.28 12.51 -5.70
C PRO A 74 -15.41 12.62 -4.17
N MET A 75 -14.44 12.08 -3.45
CA MET A 75 -14.39 12.10 -2.00
C MET A 75 -14.02 13.49 -1.46
N MET A 76 -13.10 14.19 -2.13
CA MET A 76 -12.63 15.52 -1.76
C MET A 76 -13.71 16.60 -1.86
N ALA A 77 -14.76 16.36 -2.66
CA ALA A 77 -15.92 17.22 -2.69
C ALA A 77 -16.70 17.26 -1.35
N GLN A 78 -16.45 16.30 -0.45
CA GLN A 78 -17.17 16.17 0.83
C GLN A 78 -16.24 16.01 2.04
N SER A 79 -14.92 15.86 1.83
CA SER A 79 -13.98 15.52 2.89
C SER A 79 -12.57 16.03 2.61
N ALA A 80 -11.86 16.40 3.68
CA ALA A 80 -10.42 16.55 3.68
C ALA A 80 -9.78 15.35 4.39
N PHE A 81 -8.64 14.89 3.88
CA PHE A 81 -7.99 13.67 4.36
C PHE A 81 -6.68 13.96 5.05
N PHE A 82 -6.57 13.50 6.29
CA PHE A 82 -5.34 13.54 7.07
C PHE A 82 -4.77 12.13 7.18
N ARG A 83 -3.49 11.98 6.88
CA ARG A 83 -2.70 10.81 7.24
C ARG A 83 -1.94 11.14 8.54
N LEU A 84 -2.30 10.44 9.60
CA LEU A 84 -1.67 10.56 10.92
C LEU A 84 -0.60 9.48 11.03
N LYS A 85 0.67 9.88 10.89
CA LYS A 85 1.82 8.96 10.88
C LYS A 85 2.49 8.96 12.25
N ARG A 86 2.52 7.81 12.91
CA ARG A 86 3.19 7.67 14.22
C ARG A 86 4.70 7.78 14.07
N LYS A 87 5.30 8.59 14.94
CA LYS A 87 6.75 8.78 15.07
C LYS A 87 7.37 7.99 16.23
N ALA A 88 6.52 7.34 17.03
CA ALA A 88 6.90 6.52 18.17
C ALA A 88 5.73 5.58 18.52
N LEU A 89 6.02 4.45 19.16
CA LEU A 89 5.04 3.48 19.66
C LEU A 89 4.17 4.13 20.74
N GLY A 90 4.83 4.75 21.71
CA GLY A 90 4.19 5.33 22.89
C GLY A 90 3.66 4.27 23.87
N PRO A 91 3.20 4.72 25.06
CA PRO A 91 3.07 3.84 26.22
C PRO A 91 2.07 2.70 26.04
N VAL A 92 0.97 2.92 25.28
CA VAL A 92 -0.06 1.90 25.06
C VAL A 92 0.47 0.74 24.21
N TYR A 93 1.20 1.04 23.14
CA TYR A 93 1.77 -0.02 22.30
C TYR A 93 2.97 -0.66 22.97
N GLU A 94 3.84 0.10 23.63
CA GLU A 94 4.93 -0.49 24.41
C GLU A 94 4.41 -1.49 25.45
N GLN A 95 3.37 -1.12 26.20
CA GLN A 95 2.75 -2.02 27.18
C GLN A 95 2.15 -3.24 26.51
N PHE A 96 1.37 -3.06 25.43
CA PHE A 96 0.80 -4.18 24.69
C PHE A 96 1.88 -5.17 24.22
N LEU A 97 3.02 -4.68 23.74
CA LEU A 97 4.12 -5.55 23.31
C LEU A 97 4.76 -6.26 24.48
N ARG A 98 4.99 -5.58 25.60
CA ARG A 98 5.56 -6.20 26.80
C ARG A 98 4.64 -7.29 27.38
N ASP A 99 3.33 -7.11 27.25
CA ASP A 99 2.34 -8.06 27.76
C ASP A 99 2.09 -9.26 26.84
N ARG A 100 2.35 -9.11 25.53
CA ARG A 100 1.91 -10.09 24.51
C ARG A 100 3.04 -10.72 23.71
N LEU A 101 4.21 -10.10 23.64
CA LEU A 101 5.33 -10.65 22.91
C LEU A 101 6.14 -11.56 23.84
N ASP A 102 6.34 -12.80 23.41
CA ASP A 102 7.11 -13.77 24.18
C ASP A 102 8.54 -13.28 24.46
N PRO A 103 9.19 -13.74 25.55
CA PRO A 103 10.61 -13.52 25.77
C PRO A 103 11.44 -13.94 24.55
N GLY A 104 12.31 -13.06 24.04
CA GLY A 104 13.07 -13.30 22.81
C GLY A 104 12.25 -13.27 21.51
N GLY A 105 10.99 -12.82 21.59
CA GLY A 105 10.09 -12.67 20.45
C GLY A 105 10.58 -11.67 19.39
N VAL A 106 9.89 -11.61 18.26
CA VAL A 106 10.31 -10.81 17.09
C VAL A 106 9.34 -9.69 16.78
N ILE A 107 9.89 -8.48 16.59
CA ILE A 107 9.21 -7.35 15.97
C ILE A 107 9.66 -7.25 14.51
N ILE A 108 8.74 -7.53 13.60
CA ILE A 108 8.93 -7.30 12.17
C ILE A 108 8.44 -5.88 11.85
N THR A 109 9.19 -5.12 11.06
CA THR A 109 8.73 -3.83 10.53
C THR A 109 8.77 -3.84 9.03
N LEU A 110 7.75 -3.24 8.44
CA LEU A 110 7.72 -2.88 7.05
C LEU A 110 8.27 -1.46 6.90
N ASP A 111 9.40 -1.33 6.22
CA ASP A 111 10.08 -0.05 6.01
C ASP A 111 9.97 0.31 4.52
N SER A 112 9.09 1.26 4.20
CA SER A 112 9.00 1.83 2.86
C SER A 112 9.83 3.09 2.81
N THR A 113 10.84 3.10 1.95
CA THR A 113 11.72 4.26 1.76
C THR A 113 11.06 5.40 0.98
N ARG A 114 9.81 5.21 0.54
CA ARG A 114 9.07 6.18 -0.26
C ARG A 114 9.03 7.57 0.36
N THR A 115 9.40 8.55 -0.45
CA THR A 115 9.32 9.97 -0.10
C THR A 115 8.41 10.74 -1.04
N TRP A 116 8.03 11.96 -0.62
CA TRP A 116 7.22 12.87 -1.41
C TRP A 116 7.51 14.33 -1.00
N ARG A 117 7.44 15.28 -1.93
CA ARG A 117 7.58 16.72 -1.68
C ARG A 117 6.40 17.21 -0.86
N SER A 118 6.70 17.91 0.23
CA SER A 118 5.68 18.44 1.12
C SER A 118 5.94 19.90 1.47
N THR A 119 4.86 20.61 1.76
CA THR A 119 4.90 21.98 2.29
C THR A 119 4.67 21.92 3.79
N GLN A 120 5.67 22.31 4.57
CA GLN A 120 5.58 22.35 6.01
C GLN A 120 4.72 23.55 6.43
N THR A 121 3.59 23.29 7.07
CA THR A 121 2.70 24.35 7.59
C THR A 121 3.02 24.71 9.05
N ARG A 122 3.65 23.80 9.80
CA ARG A 122 4.24 23.94 11.14
C ARG A 122 5.08 22.69 11.48
N GLU A 123 5.76 22.67 12.61
CA GLU A 123 6.36 21.47 13.19
C GLU A 123 5.36 20.29 13.20
N ARG A 124 5.76 19.14 12.62
CA ARG A 124 4.95 17.91 12.45
C ARG A 124 3.63 18.09 11.68
N SER A 125 3.41 19.22 11.00
CA SER A 125 2.20 19.49 10.23
C SER A 125 2.56 19.83 8.79
N LEU A 126 2.23 18.93 7.88
CA LEU A 126 2.64 18.96 6.48
C LEU A 126 1.41 18.96 5.57
N PHE A 127 1.57 19.58 4.41
CA PHE A 127 0.66 19.47 3.29
C PHE A 127 1.37 18.72 2.17
N GLN A 128 0.74 17.66 1.67
CA GLN A 128 1.22 16.84 0.58
C GLN A 128 0.24 16.97 -0.58
N PHE A 129 0.72 17.43 -1.73
CA PHE A 129 -0.07 17.52 -2.95
C PHE A 129 0.19 16.31 -3.84
N GLY A 130 -0.87 15.58 -4.15
CA GLY A 130 -0.81 14.32 -4.89
C GLY A 130 -0.40 13.12 -4.03
N CYS A 131 -0.64 11.93 -4.59
CA CYS A 131 -0.23 10.65 -4.03
C CYS A 131 0.27 9.70 -5.13
N LEU A 132 0.87 8.59 -4.68
CA LEU A 132 1.22 7.47 -5.53
C LEU A 132 -0.01 6.89 -6.25
N GLY A 133 0.07 6.72 -7.56
CA GLY A 133 -1.02 6.22 -8.39
C GLY A 133 -0.61 6.08 -9.85
N GLY A 134 -1.29 6.78 -10.75
CA GLY A 134 -1.01 6.78 -12.20
C GLY A 134 -0.22 8.00 -12.73
N ILE A 135 0.12 8.94 -11.84
CA ILE A 135 0.77 10.22 -12.17
C ILE A 135 2.11 10.32 -11.42
N PRO A 136 3.24 10.56 -12.12
CA PRO A 136 4.51 10.92 -11.49
C PRO A 136 4.39 12.18 -10.65
N GLU A 137 5.17 12.27 -9.57
CA GLU A 137 5.18 13.42 -8.66
C GLU A 137 5.41 14.75 -9.39
N GLU A 138 6.31 14.76 -10.37
CA GLU A 138 6.66 15.92 -11.20
C GLU A 138 5.44 16.48 -11.92
N GLU A 139 4.59 15.61 -12.48
CA GLU A 139 3.45 16.01 -13.29
C GLU A 139 2.38 16.76 -12.46
N TYR A 140 2.24 16.45 -11.16
CA TYR A 140 1.37 17.25 -10.30
C TYR A 140 1.77 18.73 -10.29
N ASN A 141 3.09 19.02 -10.28
CA ASN A 141 3.62 20.37 -10.17
C ASN A 141 3.81 21.07 -11.52
N SER A 142 4.35 20.37 -12.52
CA SER A 142 4.61 20.94 -13.85
C SER A 142 3.38 20.98 -14.74
N GLY A 143 2.39 20.12 -14.44
CA GLY A 143 1.32 19.78 -15.38
C GLY A 143 1.82 18.91 -16.53
N SER A 144 0.86 18.43 -17.33
CA SER A 144 1.09 17.65 -18.54
C SER A 144 -0.15 17.71 -19.45
N PRO A 145 -0.05 17.35 -20.75
CA PRO A 145 -1.22 17.31 -21.63
C PRO A 145 -2.35 16.41 -21.11
N ARG A 146 -2.02 15.28 -20.46
CA ARG A 146 -3.03 14.39 -19.87
C ARG A 146 -3.70 15.00 -18.64
N ILE A 147 -2.98 15.77 -17.82
CA ILE A 147 -3.58 16.52 -16.70
C ILE A 147 -4.52 17.61 -17.25
N SER A 148 -4.11 18.36 -18.27
CA SER A 148 -4.96 19.36 -18.91
C SER A 148 -6.24 18.75 -19.49
N ALA A 149 -6.12 17.59 -20.14
CA ALA A 149 -7.27 16.85 -20.66
C ALA A 149 -8.19 16.37 -19.53
N PHE A 150 -7.63 15.81 -18.47
CA PHE A 150 -8.36 15.38 -17.28
C PHE A 150 -9.11 16.55 -16.63
N LEU A 151 -8.44 17.66 -16.34
CA LEU A 151 -9.06 18.84 -15.76
C LEU A 151 -10.21 19.37 -16.60
N LYS A 152 -10.03 19.42 -17.92
CA LYS A 152 -11.09 19.79 -18.86
C LYS A 152 -12.27 18.82 -18.80
N ALA A 153 -12.03 17.50 -18.78
CA ALA A 153 -13.07 16.49 -18.67
C ALA A 153 -13.83 16.59 -17.34
N GLN A 154 -13.14 16.99 -16.27
CA GLN A 154 -13.72 17.23 -14.96
C GLN A 154 -14.38 18.62 -14.80
N GLY A 155 -14.53 19.39 -15.88
CA GLY A 155 -15.14 20.72 -15.86
C GLY A 155 -14.37 21.75 -15.04
N SER A 156 -13.06 21.55 -14.85
CA SER A 156 -12.21 22.49 -14.14
C SER A 156 -12.01 23.78 -14.93
N GLU A 157 -11.89 24.90 -14.20
CA GLU A 157 -11.48 26.18 -14.76
C GLU A 157 -9.95 26.27 -14.95
N HIS A 158 -9.23 25.26 -14.44
CA HIS A 158 -7.77 25.18 -14.52
C HIS A 158 -7.33 24.26 -15.66
N THR A 159 -6.20 24.58 -16.28
CA THR A 159 -5.51 23.71 -17.25
C THR A 159 -4.31 22.98 -16.64
N THR A 160 -3.84 23.45 -15.49
CA THR A 160 -2.86 22.82 -14.60
C THR A 160 -3.17 23.20 -13.15
N TRP A 161 -2.74 22.40 -12.18
CA TRP A 161 -2.87 22.74 -10.77
C TRP A 161 -1.83 23.79 -10.36
N GLN A 162 -2.17 24.57 -9.32
CA GLN A 162 -1.29 25.57 -8.72
C GLN A 162 -0.99 25.18 -7.28
N ALA A 163 0.09 24.41 -7.11
CA ALA A 163 0.54 23.92 -5.82
C ALA A 163 1.40 24.96 -5.08
N PRO A 164 1.41 24.97 -3.75
CA PRO A 164 2.41 25.70 -2.98
C PRO A 164 3.81 25.12 -3.22
N ASP A 165 4.84 25.98 -3.18
CA ASP A 165 6.23 25.53 -3.25
C ASP A 165 6.54 24.57 -2.10
N PRO A 166 7.06 23.36 -2.38
CA PRO A 166 7.44 22.43 -1.33
C PRO A 166 8.61 22.97 -0.53
N THR A 167 8.56 22.76 0.79
CA THR A 167 9.63 23.18 1.70
C THR A 167 10.61 22.06 2.00
N ASP A 168 10.21 20.81 1.79
CA ASP A 168 10.98 19.63 2.18
C ASP A 168 10.60 18.40 1.33
N ARG A 169 11.44 17.36 1.39
CA ARG A 169 11.13 16.00 0.93
C ARG A 169 11.06 15.09 2.15
N THR A 170 9.88 14.57 2.42
CA THR A 170 9.58 13.81 3.65
C THR A 170 9.11 12.40 3.30
N PRO A 171 9.07 11.44 4.26
CA PRO A 171 8.35 10.20 4.05
C PRO A 171 6.95 10.47 3.53
N ASP A 172 6.52 9.73 2.51
CA ASP A 172 5.18 9.87 1.94
C ASP A 172 4.11 9.72 3.03
N GLY A 173 3.10 10.58 2.99
CA GLY A 173 2.09 10.69 4.04
C GLY A 173 1.34 9.38 4.29
N GLU A 174 1.07 8.57 3.26
CA GLU A 174 0.37 7.30 3.37
C GLU A 174 1.33 6.13 3.53
N TRP A 175 2.25 6.01 2.58
CA TRP A 175 3.04 4.80 2.33
C TRP A 175 4.43 4.83 2.95
N GLY A 176 5.05 6.01 3.04
CA GLY A 176 6.43 6.13 3.51
C GLY A 176 6.59 5.83 5.00
N PHE A 177 7.75 5.32 5.40
CA PHE A 177 8.05 5.01 6.80
C PHE A 177 8.70 6.21 7.50
N ASP A 178 8.20 6.61 8.68
CA ASP A 178 8.90 7.63 9.51
C ASP A 178 10.02 6.94 10.32
N PRO A 179 11.30 7.31 10.10
CA PRO A 179 12.43 6.64 10.74
C PRO A 179 12.48 6.84 12.26
N GLY A 180 11.83 7.88 12.81
CA GLY A 180 11.72 8.06 14.25
C GLY A 180 10.94 6.92 14.92
N PHE A 181 9.97 6.33 14.21
CA PHE A 181 9.26 5.16 14.71
C PHE A 181 10.15 3.91 14.71
N GLY A 182 10.99 3.73 13.68
CA GLY A 182 11.97 2.65 13.62
C GLY A 182 12.94 2.72 14.80
N GLN A 183 13.50 3.89 15.07
CA GLN A 183 14.39 4.13 16.21
C GLN A 183 13.72 3.79 17.55
N ASP A 184 12.45 4.14 17.71
CA ASP A 184 11.69 3.84 18.94
C ASP A 184 11.38 2.34 19.09
N VAL A 185 11.13 1.63 17.98
CA VAL A 185 10.99 0.17 17.95
C VAL A 185 12.30 -0.51 18.32
N ASP A 186 13.42 -0.06 17.75
CA ASP A 186 14.74 -0.64 18.02
C ASP A 186 15.12 -0.45 19.49
N ARG A 187 14.93 0.76 20.04
CA ARG A 187 15.09 1.04 21.48
C ARG A 187 14.29 0.06 22.34
N LEU A 188 13.00 -0.11 22.05
CA LEU A 188 12.13 -0.99 22.82
C LEU A 188 12.58 -2.46 22.72
N ALA A 189 12.96 -2.90 21.53
CA ALA A 189 13.43 -4.27 21.30
C ALA A 189 14.70 -4.55 22.10
N ASP A 190 15.66 -3.63 22.09
CA ASP A 190 16.90 -3.74 22.85
C ASP A 190 16.65 -3.80 24.36
N GLU A 191 15.78 -2.92 24.89
CA GLU A 191 15.40 -2.90 26.31
C GLU A 191 14.73 -4.19 26.77
N ALA A 192 13.96 -4.83 25.90
CA ALA A 192 13.18 -6.03 26.21
C ALA A 192 13.89 -7.34 25.83
N GLY A 193 15.05 -7.29 25.17
CA GLY A 193 15.76 -8.46 24.66
C GLY A 193 15.01 -9.17 23.52
N TRP A 194 14.27 -8.42 22.69
CA TRP A 194 13.57 -8.93 21.53
C TRP A 194 14.42 -8.84 20.27
N ARG A 195 14.09 -9.65 19.27
CA ARG A 195 14.74 -9.63 17.95
C ARG A 195 14.02 -8.69 17.00
N ARG A 196 14.78 -8.15 16.06
CA ARG A 196 14.30 -7.26 15.01
C ARG A 196 14.38 -7.95 13.64
N ARG A 197 13.35 -7.76 12.82
CA ARG A 197 13.37 -8.05 11.39
C ARG A 197 12.80 -6.87 10.62
N THR A 198 13.39 -6.52 9.50
CA THR A 198 12.88 -5.45 8.65
C THR A 198 12.71 -5.95 7.23
N LEU A 199 11.50 -5.79 6.70
CA LEU A 199 11.20 -5.93 5.28
C LEU A 199 11.27 -4.54 4.66
N TYR A 200 12.38 -4.26 3.99
CA TYR A 200 12.57 -3.03 3.23
C TYR A 200 11.91 -3.16 1.87
N GLN A 201 11.25 -2.09 1.45
CA GLN A 201 10.64 -1.94 0.14
C GLN A 201 10.78 -0.49 -0.30
N ASN A 202 10.86 -0.26 -1.61
CA ASN A 202 10.87 1.11 -2.12
C ASN A 202 9.44 1.64 -2.15
N GLU A 203 8.59 0.90 -2.84
CA GLU A 203 7.17 1.15 -3.01
C GLU A 203 6.34 0.16 -2.18
N PRO A 204 5.10 0.51 -1.80
CA PRO A 204 4.27 -0.34 -0.95
C PRO A 204 3.92 -1.71 -1.59
N GLN A 205 4.02 -1.84 -2.91
CA GLN A 205 3.68 -3.04 -3.68
C GLN A 205 4.87 -4.00 -3.91
N ASP A 206 6.12 -3.57 -3.70
CA ASP A 206 7.30 -4.35 -4.12
C ASP A 206 7.39 -5.72 -3.42
N SER A 207 6.84 -5.83 -2.22
CA SER A 207 6.79 -7.08 -1.46
C SER A 207 5.76 -8.10 -1.97
N SER A 208 4.85 -7.72 -2.89
CA SER A 208 3.78 -8.61 -3.38
C SER A 208 4.30 -9.87 -4.05
N ALA A 209 5.34 -9.78 -4.89
CA ALA A 209 5.90 -10.95 -5.58
C ALA A 209 6.58 -11.92 -4.59
N PHE A 210 7.38 -11.39 -3.65
CA PHE A 210 8.01 -12.19 -2.60
C PHE A 210 6.96 -12.93 -1.76
N ILE A 211 5.89 -12.24 -1.36
CA ILE A 211 4.83 -12.82 -0.52
C ILE A 211 4.01 -13.84 -1.30
N ALA A 212 3.73 -13.62 -2.59
CA ALA A 212 3.08 -14.62 -3.44
C ALA A 212 3.91 -15.91 -3.48
N GLU A 213 5.22 -15.81 -3.71
CA GLU A 213 6.12 -16.96 -3.78
C GLU A 213 6.32 -17.64 -2.41
N LEU A 214 6.28 -16.89 -1.30
CA LEU A 214 6.25 -17.45 0.06
C LEU A 214 5.01 -18.33 0.27
N TYR A 215 3.84 -17.86 -0.18
CA TYR A 215 2.59 -18.61 -0.09
C TYR A 215 2.64 -19.88 -0.95
N ARG A 216 3.19 -19.82 -2.16
CA ARG A 216 3.39 -21.02 -2.99
C ARG A 216 4.32 -22.02 -2.33
N HIS A 217 5.44 -21.55 -1.79
CA HIS A 217 6.38 -22.38 -1.06
C HIS A 217 5.68 -23.09 0.10
N TRP A 218 4.93 -22.34 0.91
CA TRP A 218 4.17 -22.87 2.04
C TRP A 218 3.12 -23.89 1.62
N TYR A 219 2.32 -23.59 0.59
CA TYR A 219 1.30 -24.51 0.08
C TYR A 219 1.91 -25.80 -0.46
N ARG A 220 3.07 -25.74 -1.14
CA ARG A 220 3.80 -26.93 -1.59
C ARG A 220 4.23 -27.81 -0.42
N GLN A 221 4.69 -27.23 0.70
CA GLN A 221 5.01 -28.00 1.92
C GLN A 221 3.77 -28.67 2.53
N LEU A 222 2.61 -28.02 2.43
CA LEU A 222 1.33 -28.57 2.87
C LEU A 222 0.72 -29.60 1.90
N GLY A 223 1.31 -29.79 0.71
CA GLY A 223 0.73 -30.59 -0.37
C GLY A 223 -0.54 -29.97 -0.97
N TRP A 224 -0.73 -28.66 -0.80
CA TRP A 224 -1.85 -27.91 -1.35
C TRP A 224 -1.53 -27.44 -2.78
N PRO A 225 -2.55 -27.27 -3.64
CA PRO A 225 -2.37 -26.58 -4.91
C PRO A 225 -1.90 -25.13 -4.69
N ASP A 226 -0.92 -24.70 -5.48
CA ASP A 226 -0.35 -23.34 -5.48
C ASP A 226 -0.63 -22.60 -6.80
N THR A 227 -1.65 -23.03 -7.54
CA THR A 227 -1.89 -22.65 -8.94
C THR A 227 -3.04 -21.66 -9.15
N ARG A 228 -3.63 -21.10 -8.07
CA ARG A 228 -4.59 -20.00 -8.15
C ARG A 228 -4.00 -18.72 -7.58
N LEU A 229 -3.79 -17.73 -8.44
CA LEU A 229 -3.43 -16.37 -8.04
C LEU A 229 -4.70 -15.55 -7.81
N LEU A 230 -4.79 -14.91 -6.66
CA LEU A 230 -5.82 -13.92 -6.33
C LEU A 230 -5.16 -12.55 -6.15
N VAL A 231 -5.34 -11.70 -7.16
CA VAL A 231 -4.86 -10.32 -7.17
C VAL A 231 -5.89 -9.43 -6.51
N GLN A 232 -5.49 -8.69 -5.47
CA GLN A 232 -6.34 -7.87 -4.62
C GLN A 232 -5.82 -6.43 -4.63
N THR A 233 -6.71 -5.44 -4.66
CA THR A 233 -6.31 -4.05 -4.93
C THR A 233 -6.67 -3.11 -3.80
N TYR A 234 -5.72 -2.28 -3.38
CA TYR A 234 -5.87 -1.26 -2.34
C TYR A 234 -6.49 -1.83 -1.06
N TYR A 235 -7.61 -1.29 -0.54
CA TYR A 235 -8.27 -1.84 0.66
C TYR A 235 -9.23 -3.01 0.38
N HIS A 236 -9.45 -3.39 -0.89
CA HIS A 236 -10.26 -4.58 -1.26
C HIS A 236 -9.39 -5.83 -1.11
N LEU A 237 -9.09 -6.20 0.13
CA LEU A 237 -8.28 -7.36 0.48
C LEU A 237 -8.92 -8.19 1.58
N ASP A 238 -8.77 -9.50 1.51
CA ASP A 238 -9.25 -10.46 2.51
C ASP A 238 -8.25 -11.63 2.68
N PRO A 239 -7.35 -11.56 3.69
CA PRO A 239 -6.40 -12.62 3.97
C PRO A 239 -7.06 -13.93 4.41
N TRP A 240 -8.26 -13.87 5.00
CA TRP A 240 -8.96 -15.06 5.48
C TRP A 240 -9.50 -15.88 4.32
N TYR A 241 -10.29 -15.28 3.41
CA TYR A 241 -10.82 -16.00 2.24
C TYR A 241 -9.68 -16.44 1.31
N THR A 242 -8.60 -15.65 1.23
CA THR A 242 -7.41 -16.05 0.48
C THR A 242 -6.82 -17.37 1.01
N LEU A 243 -6.58 -17.47 2.31
CA LEU A 243 -6.06 -18.70 2.94
C LEU A 243 -7.07 -19.85 2.89
N ALA A 244 -8.33 -19.58 3.25
CA ALA A 244 -9.38 -20.59 3.31
C ALA A 244 -9.63 -21.26 1.95
N THR A 245 -9.47 -20.51 0.85
CA THR A 245 -9.64 -21.03 -0.52
C THR A 245 -8.35 -21.59 -1.13
N GLY A 246 -7.22 -21.53 -0.39
CA GLY A 246 -5.90 -21.94 -0.88
C GLY A 246 -5.40 -21.08 -2.04
N SER A 247 -5.77 -19.80 -2.08
CA SER A 247 -5.33 -18.86 -3.11
C SER A 247 -3.99 -18.26 -2.74
N VAL A 248 -3.14 -18.00 -3.73
CA VAL A 248 -1.88 -17.26 -3.61
C VAL A 248 -2.21 -15.77 -3.71
N PRO A 249 -1.87 -14.94 -2.70
CA PRO A 249 -2.14 -13.51 -2.77
C PRO A 249 -1.14 -12.79 -3.66
N PHE A 250 -1.63 -11.81 -4.39
CA PHE A 250 -0.82 -10.71 -4.90
C PHE A 250 -1.57 -9.42 -4.61
N TRP A 251 -0.88 -8.41 -4.08
CA TRP A 251 -1.53 -7.13 -3.78
C TRP A 251 -1.09 -6.05 -4.75
N ASN A 252 -2.06 -5.35 -5.33
CA ASN A 252 -1.85 -4.12 -6.09
C ASN A 252 -2.11 -2.93 -5.18
N ARG A 253 -1.21 -1.95 -5.19
CA ARG A 253 -1.43 -0.71 -4.41
C ARG A 253 -2.61 0.10 -4.95
N PHE A 254 -2.81 0.07 -6.27
CA PHE A 254 -3.93 0.72 -6.93
C PHE A 254 -4.20 0.06 -8.28
N HIS A 255 -5.22 0.52 -9.01
CA HIS A 255 -5.63 -0.04 -10.30
C HIS A 255 -5.12 0.81 -11.48
N MET A 256 -3.93 1.38 -11.31
CA MET A 256 -3.26 2.26 -12.29
C MET A 256 -2.14 1.53 -13.01
N GLN A 257 -1.68 2.15 -14.12
CA GLN A 257 -0.65 1.62 -15.01
C GLN A 257 0.58 1.06 -14.27
N PRO A 258 1.16 1.75 -13.26
CA PRO A 258 2.33 1.22 -12.55
C PRO A 258 2.08 -0.08 -11.77
N SER A 259 0.85 -0.30 -11.28
CA SER A 259 0.49 -1.55 -10.59
C SER A 259 0.20 -2.68 -11.58
N PHE A 260 -0.36 -2.34 -12.74
CA PHE A 260 -0.59 -3.27 -13.85
C PHE A 260 0.74 -3.82 -14.39
N GLU A 261 1.71 -2.94 -14.67
CA GLU A 261 3.03 -3.30 -15.17
C GLU A 261 3.76 -4.25 -14.22
N GLN A 262 3.75 -3.94 -12.92
CA GLN A 262 4.40 -4.77 -11.90
C GLN A 262 3.77 -6.17 -11.78
N LEU A 263 2.44 -6.26 -11.88
CA LEU A 263 1.77 -7.57 -11.92
C LEU A 263 2.11 -8.32 -13.22
N ALA A 264 2.09 -7.63 -14.36
CA ALA A 264 2.40 -8.24 -15.65
C ALA A 264 3.83 -8.78 -15.67
N GLU A 265 4.80 -8.02 -15.18
CA GLU A 265 6.19 -8.44 -15.01
C GLU A 265 6.28 -9.70 -14.13
N TYR A 266 5.66 -9.70 -12.95
CA TYR A 266 5.63 -10.87 -12.07
C TYR A 266 5.08 -12.12 -12.78
N LEU A 267 3.98 -11.98 -13.52
CA LEU A 267 3.35 -13.09 -14.25
C LEU A 267 4.22 -13.62 -15.41
N THR A 268 5.20 -12.88 -15.91
CA THR A 268 6.14 -13.37 -16.93
C THR A 268 7.22 -14.28 -16.38
N VAL A 269 7.61 -14.09 -15.12
CA VAL A 269 8.73 -14.82 -14.49
C VAL A 269 8.27 -15.89 -13.51
N ALA A 270 7.05 -15.80 -12.98
CA ALA A 270 6.50 -16.78 -12.05
C ALA A 270 6.22 -18.13 -12.73
N ASP A 271 6.30 -19.22 -11.97
CA ASP A 271 5.79 -20.52 -12.43
C ASP A 271 4.30 -20.36 -12.80
N PRO A 272 3.82 -20.92 -13.93
CA PRO A 272 2.50 -20.57 -14.43
C PRO A 272 1.34 -20.95 -13.49
N TYR A 273 0.33 -20.10 -13.47
CA TYR A 273 -0.92 -20.31 -12.74
C TYR A 273 -1.98 -21.00 -13.60
N ASP A 274 -2.80 -21.82 -12.97
CA ASP A 274 -4.02 -22.35 -13.60
C ASP A 274 -5.12 -21.30 -13.63
N GLU A 275 -5.22 -20.53 -12.54
CA GLU A 275 -6.23 -19.50 -12.36
C GLU A 275 -5.57 -18.17 -11.99
N VAL A 276 -5.91 -17.10 -12.70
CA VAL A 276 -5.50 -15.72 -12.38
C VAL A 276 -6.75 -14.88 -12.23
N LEU A 277 -7.09 -14.52 -11.00
CA LEU A 277 -8.31 -13.81 -10.66
C LEU A 277 -7.96 -12.43 -10.13
N ILE A 278 -8.47 -11.38 -10.76
CA ILE A 278 -8.09 -10.01 -10.47
C ILE A 278 -9.30 -9.24 -9.92
N SER A 279 -9.19 -8.74 -8.70
CA SER A 279 -10.16 -7.81 -8.13
C SER A 279 -9.66 -6.38 -8.24
N LEU A 280 -10.54 -5.48 -8.68
CA LEU A 280 -10.24 -4.07 -8.88
C LEU A 280 -10.98 -3.21 -7.86
N PHE A 281 -10.28 -2.20 -7.34
CA PHE A 281 -10.87 -1.15 -6.53
C PHE A 281 -11.61 -0.13 -7.42
N SER A 282 -12.68 0.48 -6.93
CA SER A 282 -13.46 1.52 -7.63
C SER A 282 -13.47 2.80 -6.79
N HIS A 283 -12.70 3.80 -7.23
CA HIS A 283 -12.58 5.11 -6.55
C HIS A 283 -13.49 6.19 -7.14
N GLY A 284 -14.25 5.89 -8.18
CA GLY A 284 -15.27 6.80 -8.71
C GLY A 284 -14.82 7.77 -9.79
N LEU A 285 -13.63 7.60 -10.35
CA LEU A 285 -13.02 8.63 -11.19
C LEU A 285 -12.21 8.05 -12.36
N ASP A 286 -12.42 8.59 -13.56
CA ASP A 286 -11.55 8.35 -14.71
C ASP A 286 -10.24 9.14 -14.54
N SER A 287 -9.36 8.61 -13.69
CA SER A 287 -8.09 9.24 -13.31
C SER A 287 -7.01 9.09 -14.38
N PRO A 288 -6.05 10.03 -14.49
CA PRO A 288 -4.92 9.84 -15.38
C PRO A 288 -4.08 8.61 -14.97
N GLY A 289 -3.84 7.72 -15.93
CA GLY A 289 -3.13 6.47 -15.72
C GLY A 289 -4.01 5.31 -15.25
N LEU A 290 -5.34 5.47 -15.28
CA LEU A 290 -6.30 4.38 -15.07
C LEU A 290 -6.09 3.29 -16.11
N VAL A 291 -6.10 2.03 -15.67
CA VAL A 291 -6.11 0.87 -16.56
C VAL A 291 -7.53 0.33 -16.64
N GLU A 292 -8.00 0.16 -17.87
CA GLU A 292 -9.37 -0.23 -18.16
C GLU A 292 -9.60 -1.73 -17.90
N VAL A 293 -10.85 -2.10 -17.59
CA VAL A 293 -11.22 -3.51 -17.32
C VAL A 293 -10.76 -4.47 -18.43
N PRO A 294 -10.92 -4.17 -19.74
CA PRO A 294 -10.48 -5.08 -20.80
C PRO A 294 -8.97 -5.40 -20.76
N GLU A 295 -8.13 -4.47 -20.31
CA GLU A 295 -6.68 -4.69 -20.20
C GLU A 295 -6.37 -5.66 -19.04
N TRP A 296 -7.02 -5.46 -17.89
CA TRP A 296 -6.92 -6.41 -16.76
C TRP A 296 -7.45 -7.80 -17.12
N GLU A 297 -8.58 -7.88 -17.83
CA GLU A 297 -9.12 -9.16 -18.31
C GLU A 297 -8.16 -9.85 -19.28
N GLN A 298 -7.56 -9.09 -20.19
CA GLN A 298 -6.60 -9.63 -21.15
C GLN A 298 -5.35 -10.16 -20.42
N LEU A 299 -4.81 -9.41 -19.46
CA LEU A 299 -3.69 -9.87 -18.63
C LEU A 299 -4.05 -11.18 -17.93
N ALA A 300 -5.17 -11.22 -17.20
CA ALA A 300 -5.61 -12.41 -16.49
C ALA A 300 -5.77 -13.63 -17.42
N ARG A 301 -6.45 -13.47 -18.56
CA ARG A 301 -6.68 -14.56 -19.53
C ARG A 301 -5.39 -15.06 -20.17
N SER A 302 -4.47 -14.16 -20.49
CA SER A 302 -3.21 -14.52 -21.15
C SER A 302 -2.21 -15.19 -20.21
N SER A 303 -2.29 -14.91 -18.90
CA SER A 303 -1.38 -15.46 -17.89
C SER A 303 -1.88 -16.73 -17.20
N ALA A 304 -3.17 -17.08 -17.33
CA ALA A 304 -3.76 -18.27 -16.74
C ALA A 304 -3.81 -19.46 -17.73
N ARG A 305 -3.51 -20.67 -17.28
CA ARG A 305 -3.65 -21.88 -18.10
C ARG A 305 -5.10 -22.31 -18.33
N ARG A 306 -6.00 -22.03 -17.37
CA ARG A 306 -7.40 -22.49 -17.40
C ARG A 306 -8.41 -21.36 -17.27
N ARG A 307 -8.24 -20.46 -16.29
CA ARG A 307 -9.24 -19.42 -15.99
C ARG A 307 -8.56 -18.10 -15.64
N GLY A 308 -8.75 -17.09 -16.49
CA GLY A 308 -8.33 -15.72 -16.21
C GLY A 308 -9.53 -14.78 -16.22
N GLU A 309 -9.74 -14.04 -15.15
CA GLU A 309 -10.95 -13.20 -15.02
C GLU A 309 -10.76 -12.01 -14.06
N VAL A 310 -11.40 -10.89 -14.38
CA VAL A 310 -11.67 -9.80 -13.43
C VAL A 310 -12.94 -10.10 -12.63
N ILE A 311 -12.84 -10.12 -11.30
CA ILE A 311 -13.89 -10.51 -10.36
C ILE A 311 -14.19 -9.43 -9.33
N GLY A 312 -15.35 -9.52 -8.67
CA GLY A 312 -15.67 -8.67 -7.51
C GLY A 312 -15.98 -7.20 -7.84
N VAL A 313 -16.21 -6.86 -9.10
CA VAL A 313 -16.53 -5.50 -9.57
C VAL A 313 -17.58 -5.55 -10.67
N ASP A 314 -18.44 -4.53 -10.73
CA ASP A 314 -19.28 -4.27 -11.89
C ASP A 314 -18.45 -3.64 -13.02
N LYS A 315 -18.13 -4.46 -14.02
CA LYS A 315 -17.27 -4.10 -15.16
C LYS A 315 -17.84 -2.98 -16.03
N GLN A 316 -19.16 -2.77 -16.02
CA GLN A 316 -19.81 -1.72 -16.81
C GLN A 316 -19.85 -0.39 -16.04
N ALA A 317 -19.83 -0.44 -14.71
CA ALA A 317 -19.85 0.74 -13.86
C ALA A 317 -18.44 1.18 -13.41
N TYR A 318 -17.41 0.36 -13.57
CA TYR A 318 -16.02 0.71 -13.27
C TYR A 318 -15.57 1.96 -14.06
N PRO A 319 -14.80 2.88 -13.44
CA PRO A 319 -14.27 2.88 -12.07
C PRO A 319 -15.25 3.44 -11.01
N ALA A 320 -16.51 3.70 -11.38
CA ALA A 320 -17.56 4.26 -10.53
C ALA A 320 -18.48 3.23 -9.86
N ASP A 321 -18.06 1.97 -9.78
CA ASP A 321 -18.85 0.93 -9.13
C ASP A 321 -18.92 1.12 -7.59
N THR A 322 -19.96 1.83 -7.14
CA THR A 322 -20.22 2.06 -5.71
C THR A 322 -20.51 0.78 -4.91
N GLY A 323 -20.91 -0.31 -5.57
CA GLY A 323 -21.15 -1.60 -4.92
C GLY A 323 -19.90 -2.48 -4.80
N ALA A 324 -18.77 -2.07 -5.36
CA ALA A 324 -17.54 -2.86 -5.39
C ALA A 324 -17.11 -3.30 -3.99
N ALA A 325 -17.26 -2.42 -2.98
CA ALA A 325 -16.93 -2.69 -1.58
C ALA A 325 -17.68 -3.91 -0.97
N PHE A 326 -18.80 -4.34 -1.55
CA PHE A 326 -19.53 -5.55 -1.14
C PHE A 326 -19.29 -6.71 -2.08
N ARG A 327 -19.23 -6.46 -3.40
CA ARG A 327 -19.05 -7.51 -4.42
C ARG A 327 -17.70 -8.21 -4.31
N TYR A 328 -16.63 -7.52 -3.91
CA TYR A 328 -15.31 -8.15 -3.81
C TYR A 328 -15.31 -9.27 -2.74
N GLN A 329 -15.95 -9.05 -1.59
CA GLN A 329 -15.99 -10.06 -0.52
C GLN A 329 -16.78 -11.30 -0.93
N GLU A 330 -17.96 -11.13 -1.54
CA GLU A 330 -18.74 -12.27 -2.02
C GLU A 330 -18.00 -13.03 -3.13
N ALA A 331 -17.32 -12.32 -4.03
CA ALA A 331 -16.48 -12.96 -5.04
C ALA A 331 -15.35 -13.80 -4.42
N PHE A 332 -14.70 -13.32 -3.36
CA PHE A 332 -13.61 -14.05 -2.68
C PHE A 332 -14.10 -15.29 -1.94
N LYS A 333 -15.28 -15.18 -1.33
CA LYS A 333 -15.95 -16.27 -0.63
C LYS A 333 -16.31 -17.44 -1.56
N GLU A 334 -16.65 -17.14 -2.81
CA GLU A 334 -17.12 -18.13 -3.79
C GLU A 334 -16.00 -18.75 -4.66
N LEU A 335 -14.72 -18.41 -4.40
CA LEU A 335 -13.59 -18.89 -5.21
C LEU A 335 -13.37 -20.41 -5.18
N GLY A 336 -13.79 -21.07 -4.10
CA GLY A 336 -13.67 -22.51 -3.98
C GLY A 336 -14.03 -23.02 -2.59
N PRO A 337 -13.88 -24.34 -2.35
CA PRO A 337 -14.12 -24.93 -1.04
C PRO A 337 -13.25 -24.30 0.04
N HIS A 338 -13.84 -24.02 1.20
CA HIS A 338 -13.11 -23.50 2.35
C HIS A 338 -12.45 -24.64 3.12
N ARG A 339 -11.18 -24.45 3.44
CA ARG A 339 -10.34 -25.39 4.17
C ARG A 339 -10.18 -24.94 5.62
N GLU A 340 -9.81 -25.88 6.48
CA GLU A 340 -9.24 -25.51 7.78
C GLU A 340 -7.95 -24.72 7.54
N LEU A 341 -7.77 -23.64 8.31
CA LEU A 341 -6.58 -22.80 8.18
C LEU A 341 -5.34 -23.58 8.64
N PRO A 342 -4.23 -23.50 7.90
CA PRO A 342 -2.99 -24.17 8.28
C PRO A 342 -2.37 -23.53 9.53
N ASN A 343 -1.49 -24.27 10.19
CA ASN A 343 -0.65 -23.69 11.24
C ASN A 343 0.19 -22.54 10.64
N PRO A 344 0.26 -21.38 11.32
CA PRO A 344 1.04 -20.25 10.82
C PRO A 344 2.52 -20.59 10.62
N LEU A 345 3.16 -19.90 9.67
CA LEU A 345 4.60 -19.89 9.50
C LEU A 345 5.28 -19.28 10.72
N THR A 346 6.51 -19.72 11.00
CA THR A 346 7.41 -19.08 11.94
C THR A 346 8.22 -17.97 11.25
N VAL A 347 8.84 -17.09 12.05
CA VAL A 347 9.80 -16.11 11.50
C VAL A 347 10.99 -16.83 10.87
N GLU A 348 11.40 -17.96 11.43
CA GLU A 348 12.50 -18.77 10.93
C GLU A 348 12.19 -19.40 9.57
N ASP A 349 10.92 -19.75 9.29
CA ASP A 349 10.48 -20.19 7.96
C ASP A 349 10.61 -19.05 6.94
N VAL A 350 10.20 -17.83 7.32
CA VAL A 350 10.36 -16.64 6.48
C VAL A 350 11.84 -16.31 6.27
N ASP A 351 12.67 -16.39 7.30
CA ASP A 351 14.13 -16.21 7.22
C ASP A 351 14.75 -17.22 6.24
N ALA A 352 14.33 -18.49 6.30
CA ALA A 352 14.82 -19.54 5.41
C ALA A 352 14.38 -19.29 3.96
N PHE A 353 13.12 -18.94 3.75
CA PHE A 353 12.60 -18.65 2.42
C PHE A 353 13.23 -17.38 1.83
N ALA A 354 13.41 -16.31 2.62
CA ALA A 354 14.06 -15.08 2.17
C ALA A 354 15.51 -15.31 1.70
N ARG A 355 16.24 -16.23 2.37
CA ARG A 355 17.57 -16.67 1.90
C ARG A 355 17.50 -17.43 0.59
N GLN A 356 16.54 -18.35 0.45
CA GLN A 356 16.34 -19.11 -0.78
C GLN A 356 15.93 -18.20 -1.95
N TYR A 357 15.05 -17.24 -1.68
CA TYR A 357 14.54 -16.27 -2.66
C TYR A 357 15.59 -15.21 -3.03
N GLY A 358 16.65 -15.06 -2.25
CA GLY A 358 17.78 -14.16 -2.53
C GLY A 358 17.59 -12.72 -2.06
N ILE A 359 16.66 -12.48 -1.13
CA ILE A 359 16.40 -11.12 -0.59
C ILE A 359 16.91 -10.94 0.84
N ALA A 360 17.43 -11.99 1.47
CA ALA A 360 18.02 -11.89 2.80
C ALA A 360 19.33 -11.09 2.75
N GLN A 361 19.41 -10.00 3.51
CA GLN A 361 20.55 -9.08 3.51
C GLN A 361 21.04 -8.76 4.93
N LYS A 362 22.28 -8.26 5.02
CA LYS A 362 22.83 -7.72 6.27
C LYS A 362 22.45 -6.24 6.43
N PRO A 363 22.39 -5.69 7.66
CA PRO A 363 21.90 -4.33 7.92
C PRO A 363 22.63 -3.16 7.23
N ALA A 364 23.84 -3.35 6.70
CA ALA A 364 24.68 -2.27 6.16
C ALA A 364 24.48 -1.97 4.65
N GLU A 365 23.59 -2.70 3.97
CA GLU A 365 23.47 -2.70 2.51
C GLU A 365 22.07 -2.26 2.03
N LEU A 366 21.47 -1.25 2.67
CA LEU A 366 20.15 -0.78 2.23
C LEU A 366 20.25 -0.14 0.83
N PRO A 367 19.38 -0.54 -0.12
CA PRO A 367 19.38 0.05 -1.45
C PRO A 367 19.01 1.54 -1.40
N GLU A 368 19.67 2.35 -2.23
CA GLU A 368 19.31 3.75 -2.43
C GLU A 368 17.90 3.83 -3.04
N HIS A 369 17.05 4.70 -2.49
CA HIS A 369 15.72 4.95 -3.02
C HIS A 369 15.85 5.61 -4.40
N THR A 370 15.50 4.89 -5.46
CA THR A 370 15.29 5.47 -6.77
C THR A 370 13.79 5.64 -6.98
N ASP A 371 13.34 6.88 -7.11
CA ASP A 371 12.02 7.14 -7.68
C ASP A 371 12.06 6.60 -9.11
N ASP A 372 11.34 5.52 -9.40
CA ASP A 372 11.17 5.07 -10.78
C ASP A 372 10.16 5.99 -11.47
N VAL A 373 10.60 7.21 -11.77
CA VAL A 373 9.81 8.26 -12.42
C VAL A 373 9.46 7.85 -13.87
N THR A 374 10.20 6.92 -14.47
CA THR A 374 10.12 6.54 -15.89
C THR A 374 9.45 5.19 -16.13
N GLY A 375 9.28 4.36 -15.12
CA GLY A 375 8.78 2.99 -15.26
C GLY A 375 9.77 2.04 -15.96
N GLU A 376 11.05 2.41 -16.02
CA GLU A 376 12.08 1.68 -16.76
C GLU A 376 13.05 1.01 -15.78
N GLY A 377 12.88 -0.30 -15.57
CA GLY A 377 13.77 -1.14 -14.79
C GLY A 377 13.01 -2.19 -14.00
N ILE A 378 13.66 -3.33 -13.71
CA ILE A 378 13.19 -4.26 -12.68
C ILE A 378 13.18 -3.46 -11.37
N ARG A 379 11.98 -3.08 -10.91
CA ARG A 379 11.81 -2.17 -9.77
C ARG A 379 12.39 -2.78 -8.49
N ASN A 380 13.00 -1.91 -7.69
CA ASN A 380 14.00 -2.16 -6.66
C ASN A 380 13.81 -3.39 -5.76
N PRO A 381 14.92 -4.03 -5.33
CA PRO A 381 14.88 -5.25 -4.54
C PRO A 381 14.25 -4.98 -3.17
N VAL A 382 13.23 -5.76 -2.82
CA VAL A 382 12.89 -5.94 -1.40
C VAL A 382 14.06 -6.58 -0.68
N ALA A 383 14.28 -6.20 0.57
CA ALA A 383 15.31 -6.80 1.40
C ALA A 383 14.72 -7.26 2.74
N TRP A 384 15.05 -8.48 3.13
CA TRP A 384 14.73 -9.05 4.43
C TRP A 384 15.97 -9.02 5.31
N VAL A 385 15.97 -8.14 6.31
CA VAL A 385 17.14 -7.84 7.14
C VAL A 385 16.86 -8.26 8.58
N GLY A 386 17.86 -8.86 9.24
CA GLY A 386 17.70 -9.41 10.58
C GLY A 386 18.99 -9.79 11.28
#